data_AF-A0A946UAF2-F1
#
_entry.id   AF-A0A946UAF2-F1
#
_cell.length_a   1.000
_cell.length_b   1.000
_cell.length_c   1.000
_cell.angle_alpha   90.00
_cell.angle_beta   90.00
_cell.angle_gamma   90.00
#
_symmetry.space_group_name_H-M   'P 1'
#
loop_
_entity.id
_entity.type
_entity.pdbx_description
1 polymer ?
#
loop_
_entity_poly.entity_id
_entity_poly.type
_entity_poly.pdbx_seq_one_letter_code
_entity_poly.pdbx_strand_id
1 'polypeptide(L)'
;LNEDIQNILDQRTDNWGIKVANVEIKHVDLDESMIRAIAQQAEAERARRAKVINAEGEKQAATMLAEAANTLGKQKQALQLRYLQTLKEVANEKTNTIVFPLPLDLIKPLMDAQNSDSSD
;
A
#
# COMPACT_ATOMS: atom_id res chain seq x y z
N LEU A 1 -30.57 -8.02 -14.91
CA LEU A 1 -31.40 -8.80 -13.96
C LEU A 1 -32.84 -8.30 -13.90
N ASN A 2 -33.11 -7.06 -13.45
CA ASN A 2 -34.50 -6.57 -13.40
C ASN A 2 -35.13 -6.41 -14.80
N GLU A 3 -34.38 -5.88 -15.78
CA GLU A 3 -34.84 -5.84 -17.19
C GLU A 3 -35.08 -7.25 -17.76
N ASP A 4 -34.21 -8.21 -17.44
CA ASP A 4 -34.36 -9.60 -17.91
C ASP A 4 -35.66 -10.23 -17.36
N ILE A 5 -35.95 -9.98 -16.08
CA ILE A 5 -37.17 -10.48 -15.43
C ILE A 5 -38.42 -9.76 -16.00
N GLN A 6 -38.34 -8.44 -16.21
CA GLN A 6 -39.42 -7.67 -16.82
C GLN A 6 -39.75 -8.17 -18.22
N ASN A 7 -38.74 -8.39 -19.07
CA ASN A 7 -38.91 -8.91 -20.42
C ASN A 7 -39.57 -10.30 -20.46
N ILE A 8 -39.21 -11.19 -19.52
CA ILE A 8 -39.80 -12.53 -19.39
C ILE A 8 -41.28 -12.45 -18.94
N LEU A 9 -41.61 -11.49 -18.08
CA LEU A 9 -42.97 -11.28 -17.59
C LEU A 9 -43.85 -10.62 -18.66
N ASP A 10 -43.38 -9.58 -19.34
CA ASP A 10 -44.11 -8.92 -20.43
C ASP A 10 -44.49 -9.94 -21.51
N GLN A 11 -43.53 -10.74 -22.00
CA GLN A 11 -43.80 -11.78 -23.01
C GLN A 11 -44.89 -12.79 -22.60
N ARG A 12 -45.02 -13.11 -21.31
CA ARG A 12 -46.04 -14.03 -20.82
C ARG A 12 -47.40 -13.36 -20.59
N THR A 13 -47.41 -12.07 -20.33
CA THR A 13 -48.63 -11.32 -19.96
C THR A 13 -49.25 -10.57 -21.15
N ASP A 14 -48.52 -10.45 -22.27
CA ASP A 14 -49.00 -9.89 -23.54
C ASP A 14 -50.27 -10.57 -24.06
N ASN A 15 -50.37 -11.90 -23.92
CA ASN A 15 -51.56 -12.67 -24.30
C ASN A 15 -52.82 -12.30 -23.50
N TRP A 16 -52.66 -11.65 -22.34
CA TRP A 16 -53.75 -11.19 -21.48
C TRP A 16 -54.00 -9.67 -21.62
N GLY A 17 -53.24 -8.97 -22.48
CA GLY A 17 -53.37 -7.53 -22.71
C GLY A 17 -52.89 -6.65 -21.55
N ILE A 18 -52.04 -7.19 -20.67
CA ILE A 18 -51.51 -6.50 -19.48
C ILE A 18 -50.04 -6.14 -19.73
N LYS A 19 -49.67 -4.87 -19.55
CA LYS A 19 -48.29 -4.38 -19.68
C LYS A 19 -47.62 -4.22 -18.32
N VAL A 20 -46.44 -4.80 -18.09
CA VAL A 20 -45.72 -4.72 -16.82
C VAL A 20 -44.81 -3.49 -16.83
N ALA A 21 -45.08 -2.55 -15.91
CA ALA A 21 -44.37 -1.27 -15.88
C ALA A 21 -43.06 -1.29 -15.08
N ASN A 22 -42.99 -2.09 -14.01
CA ASN A 22 -41.79 -2.22 -13.16
C ASN A 22 -41.80 -3.57 -12.43
N VAL A 23 -40.62 -4.15 -12.22
CA VAL A 23 -40.44 -5.38 -11.43
C VAL A 23 -39.36 -5.14 -10.39
N GLU A 24 -39.69 -5.44 -9.14
CA GLU A 24 -38.79 -5.33 -8.00
C GLU A 24 -38.68 -6.66 -7.27
N ILE A 25 -37.44 -7.12 -7.05
CA ILE A 25 -37.16 -8.30 -6.24
C ILE A 25 -37.31 -7.91 -4.77
N LYS A 26 -38.28 -8.51 -4.08
CA LYS A 26 -38.55 -8.20 -2.67
C LYS A 26 -37.66 -8.94 -1.68
N HIS A 27 -37.43 -10.24 -1.90
CA HIS A 27 -36.59 -11.04 -1.03
C HIS A 27 -36.00 -12.22 -1.80
N VAL A 28 -34.78 -12.61 -1.45
CA VAL A 28 -34.10 -13.80 -1.97
C VAL A 28 -33.60 -14.59 -0.77
N ASP A 29 -34.19 -15.76 -0.56
CA ASP A 29 -33.74 -16.70 0.47
C ASP A 29 -32.54 -17.49 -0.06
N LEU A 30 -31.42 -17.38 0.64
CA LEU A 30 -30.21 -18.14 0.37
C LEU A 30 -30.03 -19.16 1.50
N ASP A 31 -29.70 -20.40 1.15
CA ASP A 31 -29.40 -21.42 2.16
C ASP A 31 -28.12 -21.06 2.93
N GLU A 32 -28.06 -21.44 4.21
CA GLU A 32 -26.95 -21.08 5.11
C GLU A 32 -25.60 -21.62 4.60
N SER A 33 -25.62 -22.79 3.95
CA SER A 33 -24.44 -23.39 3.33
C SER A 33 -23.88 -22.51 2.20
N MET A 34 -24.76 -21.92 1.39
CA MET A 34 -24.39 -21.06 0.26
C MET A 34 -23.85 -19.72 0.75
N ILE A 35 -24.48 -19.11 1.76
CA ILE A 35 -24.01 -17.86 2.36
C ILE A 35 -22.58 -18.02 2.89
N ARG A 36 -22.31 -19.14 3.58
CA ARG A 36 -20.99 -19.45 4.14
C ARG A 36 -19.94 -19.64 3.04
N ALA A 37 -20.28 -20.36 1.98
CA ALA A 37 -19.39 -20.56 0.84
C ALA A 37 -19.06 -19.24 0.11
N ILE A 38 -20.07 -18.39 -0.10
CA ILE A 38 -19.89 -17.07 -0.71
C ILE A 38 -19.01 -16.18 0.18
N ALA A 39 -19.26 -16.17 1.50
CA ALA A 39 -18.45 -15.40 2.44
C ALA A 39 -16.98 -15.84 2.41
N GLN A 40 -16.73 -17.15 2.44
CA GLN A 40 -15.38 -17.71 2.39
C GLN A 40 -14.66 -17.37 1.06
N GLN A 41 -15.38 -17.46 -0.06
CA GLN A 41 -14.83 -17.09 -1.37
C GLN A 41 -14.55 -15.58 -1.47
N ALA A 42 -15.46 -14.74 -0.96
CA ALA A 42 -15.29 -13.30 -0.93
C ALA A 42 -14.09 -12.89 -0.06
N GLU A 43 -13.91 -13.54 1.09
CA GLU A 43 -12.75 -13.32 1.96
C GLU A 43 -11.44 -13.76 1.31
N ALA A 44 -11.41 -14.93 0.67
CA ALA A 44 -10.24 -15.41 -0.06
C ALA A 44 -9.85 -14.47 -1.20
N GLU A 45 -10.81 -14.00 -1.99
CA GLU A 45 -10.55 -13.05 -3.07
C GLU A 45 -10.11 -11.68 -2.53
N ARG A 46 -10.70 -11.22 -1.42
CA ARG A 46 -10.28 -9.99 -0.74
C ARG A 46 -8.83 -10.09 -0.25
N ALA A 47 -8.47 -11.18 0.41
CA ALA A 47 -7.11 -11.42 0.90
C ALA A 47 -6.12 -11.49 -0.26
N ARG A 48 -6.47 -12.19 -1.35
CA ARG A 48 -5.65 -12.26 -2.57
C ARG A 48 -5.43 -10.88 -3.17
N ARG A 49 -6.50 -10.08 -3.34
CA ARG A 49 -6.42 -8.72 -3.87
C ARG A 49 -5.58 -7.81 -2.98
N ALA A 50 -5.76 -7.88 -1.66
CA ALA A 50 -4.96 -7.10 -0.71
C ALA A 50 -3.46 -7.41 -0.86
N LYS A 51 -3.09 -8.68 -1.00
CA LYS A 51 -1.70 -9.09 -1.20
C LYS A 51 -1.10 -8.54 -2.50
N VAL A 52 -1.87 -8.57 -3.59
CA VAL A 52 -1.42 -8.02 -4.88
C VAL A 52 -1.24 -6.50 -4.81
N ILE A 53 -2.19 -5.80 -4.20
CA ILE A 53 -2.13 -4.34 -4.03
C ILE A 53 -0.92 -3.95 -3.18
N ASN A 54 -0.69 -4.64 -2.06
CA ASN A 54 0.46 -4.37 -1.21
C ASN A 54 1.78 -4.63 -1.95
N ALA A 55 1.91 -5.76 -2.65
CA ALA A 55 3.13 -6.08 -3.41
C ALA A 55 3.40 -5.05 -4.52
N GLU A 56 2.37 -4.58 -5.21
CA GLU A 56 2.50 -3.54 -6.23
C GLU A 56 2.87 -2.18 -5.60
N GLY A 57 2.27 -1.84 -4.47
CA GLY A 57 2.62 -0.64 -3.69
C GLY A 57 4.07 -0.66 -3.22
N GLU A 58 4.54 -1.79 -2.68
CA GLU A 58 5.93 -1.98 -2.27
C GLU A 58 6.90 -1.84 -3.45
N LYS A 59 6.57 -2.41 -4.60
CA LYS A 59 7.38 -2.29 -5.82
C LYS A 59 7.50 -0.84 -6.30
N GLN A 60 6.38 -0.10 -6.29
CA GLN A 60 6.37 1.31 -6.66
C GLN A 60 7.20 2.13 -5.68
N ALA A 61 7.02 1.91 -4.38
CA ALA A 61 7.81 2.57 -3.34
C ALA A 61 9.31 2.29 -3.48
N ALA A 62 9.70 1.03 -3.70
CA ALA A 62 11.10 0.64 -3.89
C ALA A 62 11.72 1.33 -5.13
N THR A 63 10.97 1.42 -6.22
CA THR A 63 11.41 2.09 -7.45
C THR A 63 11.66 3.58 -7.20
N MET A 64 10.69 4.26 -6.57
CA MET A 64 10.82 5.69 -6.25
C MET A 64 11.97 5.96 -5.27
N LEU A 65 12.17 5.09 -4.27
CA LEU A 65 13.28 5.20 -3.34
C LEU A 65 14.64 5.00 -4.03
N ALA A 66 14.73 4.06 -4.96
CA ALA A 66 15.95 3.84 -5.75
C ALA A 66 16.28 5.05 -6.64
N GLU A 67 15.28 5.65 -7.29
CA GLU A 67 15.44 6.87 -8.07
C GLU A 67 15.86 8.06 -7.20
N ALA A 68 15.25 8.20 -6.03
CA ALA A 68 15.62 9.22 -5.06
C ALA A 68 17.05 9.04 -4.56
N ALA A 69 17.46 7.82 -4.22
CA ALA A 69 18.81 7.49 -3.80
C ALA A 69 19.85 7.78 -4.90
N ASN A 70 19.56 7.40 -6.15
CA ASN A 70 20.40 7.72 -7.30
C ASN A 70 20.56 9.23 -7.49
N THR A 71 19.47 9.99 -7.32
CA THR A 71 19.49 11.44 -7.46
C THR A 71 20.28 12.11 -6.33
N LEU A 72 20.10 11.66 -5.09
CA LEU A 72 20.87 12.12 -3.93
C LEU A 72 22.37 11.78 -4.07
N GLY A 73 22.69 10.59 -4.59
CA GLY A 73 24.07 10.15 -4.79
C GLY A 73 24.86 10.97 -5.81
N LYS A 74 24.19 11.62 -6.77
CA LYS A 74 24.84 12.49 -7.78
C LYS A 74 25.54 13.71 -7.17
N GLN A 75 25.08 14.20 -6.02
CA GLN A 75 25.61 15.40 -5.37
C GLN A 75 25.95 15.09 -3.91
N LYS A 76 27.24 15.04 -3.55
CA LYS A 76 27.68 14.68 -2.18
C LYS A 76 27.06 15.58 -1.10
N GLN A 77 26.81 16.85 -1.41
CA GLN A 77 26.18 17.82 -0.51
C GLN A 77 24.71 17.49 -0.21
N ALA A 78 24.02 16.76 -1.09
CA ALA A 78 22.61 16.41 -0.90
C ALA A 78 22.41 15.39 0.23
N LEU A 79 23.34 14.44 0.40
CA LEU A 79 23.35 13.51 1.55
C LEU A 79 23.59 14.26 2.86
N GLN A 80 24.48 15.25 2.87
CA GLN A 80 24.72 16.08 4.05
C GLN A 80 23.47 16.88 4.45
N LEU A 81 22.75 17.47 3.48
CA LEU A 81 21.50 18.18 3.73
C LEU A 81 20.41 17.23 4.23
N ARG A 82 20.26 16.04 3.63
CA ARG A 82 19.35 15.00 4.10
C ARG A 82 19.66 14.61 5.55
N TYR A 83 20.94 14.44 5.88
CA TYR A 83 21.38 14.14 7.24
C TYR A 83 20.96 15.26 8.22
N LEU A 84 21.24 16.52 7.91
CA LEU A 84 20.82 17.65 8.74
C LEU A 84 19.29 17.74 8.90
N GLN A 85 18.52 17.41 7.86
CA GLN A 85 17.06 17.32 7.93
C GLN A 85 16.61 16.22 8.89
N THR A 86 17.20 15.01 8.79
CA THR A 86 16.88 13.92 9.72
C THR A 86 17.22 14.28 11.16
N LEU A 87 18.32 15.01 11.39
CA LEU A 87 18.65 15.51 12.73
C LEU A 87 17.62 16.50 13.27
N LYS A 88 17.10 17.39 12.41
CA LYS A 88 16.05 18.34 12.79
C LYS A 88 14.74 17.63 13.14
N GLU A 89 14.37 16.61 12.37
CA GLU A 89 13.18 15.80 12.64
C GLU A 89 13.29 15.07 13.98
N VAL A 90 14.41 14.38 14.22
CA VAL A 90 14.68 13.68 15.49
C VAL A 90 14.73 14.65 16.67
N ALA A 91 15.35 15.83 16.52
CA ALA A 91 15.42 16.83 17.58
C ALA A 91 14.04 17.44 17.93
N ASN A 92 13.08 17.38 17.01
CA ASN A 92 11.73 17.90 17.22
C ASN A 92 10.80 16.85 17.88
N GLU A 93 11.12 15.56 17.77
CA GLU A 93 10.51 14.53 18.58
C GLU A 93 11.07 14.56 20.00
N LYS A 94 10.20 14.63 21.01
CA LYS A 94 10.57 14.65 22.44
C LYS A 94 11.06 13.26 22.91
N THR A 95 12.14 12.75 22.34
CA THR A 95 12.59 11.36 22.55
C THR A 95 13.87 11.33 23.39
N ASN A 96 13.83 10.66 24.55
CA ASN A 96 14.92 10.62 25.55
C ASN A 96 16.12 9.71 25.18
N THR A 97 16.12 9.06 24.01
CA THR A 97 17.23 8.20 23.57
C THR A 97 17.44 8.37 22.07
N ILE A 98 18.55 9.00 21.70
CA ILE A 98 18.95 9.29 20.32
C ILE A 98 20.05 8.29 19.94
N VAL A 99 19.74 7.34 19.06
CA VAL A 99 20.75 6.44 18.48
C VAL A 99 21.33 7.13 17.25
N PHE A 100 22.62 7.49 17.33
CA PHE A 100 23.27 8.31 16.32
C PHE A 100 24.24 7.47 15.48
N PRO A 101 23.88 7.11 14.24
CA PRO A 101 24.81 6.43 13.34
C PRO A 101 25.81 7.45 12.78
N LEU A 102 27.05 7.42 13.28
CA LEU A 102 28.14 8.22 12.71
C LEU A 102 28.70 7.56 11.44
N PRO A 103 28.77 8.26 10.31
CA PRO A 103 29.45 7.76 9.12
C PRO A 103 30.95 7.61 9.39
N LEU A 104 31.50 6.43 9.10
CA LEU A 104 32.94 6.16 9.28
C LEU A 104 33.83 7.13 8.49
N ASP A 105 33.34 7.68 7.38
CA ASP A 105 34.09 8.65 6.58
C ASP A 105 34.34 9.98 7.30
N LEU A 106 33.52 10.34 8.29
CA LEU A 106 33.76 11.51 9.15
C LEU A 106 34.74 11.21 10.29
N ILE A 107 34.84 9.93 10.71
CA ILE A 107 35.68 9.49 11.83
C ILE A 107 37.08 9.09 11.36
N LYS A 108 37.22 8.62 10.11
CA LYS A 108 38.50 8.20 9.51
C LYS A 108 39.66 9.17 9.76
N PRO A 109 39.53 10.50 9.52
CA PRO A 109 40.63 11.44 9.76
C PRO A 109 41.10 11.49 11.22
N LEU A 110 40.19 11.25 12.18
CA LEU A 110 40.49 11.25 13.60
C LEU A 110 41.17 9.93 14.04
N MET A 111 40.74 8.80 13.46
CA MET A 111 41.36 7.50 13.70
C MET A 111 42.75 7.39 13.06
N ASP A 112 42.92 7.93 11.86
CA ASP A 112 44.21 7.91 11.15
C ASP A 112 45.26 8.77 11.89
N ALA A 113 44.83 9.90 12.48
CA ALA A 113 45.68 10.75 13.32
C ALA A 113 46.11 10.08 14.64
N GLN A 114 45.27 9.18 15.20
CA GLN A 114 45.59 8.45 16.43
C GLN A 114 46.55 7.27 16.17
N ASN A 115 46.46 6.64 15.00
CA ASN A 115 47.36 5.54 14.62
C ASN A 115 48.78 6.00 14.28
N SER A 116 48.96 7.21 13.73
CA SER A 116 50.29 7.77 13.43
C SER A 116 51.12 8.08 14.68
N ASP A 117 50.49 8.34 15.83
CA ASP A 117 51.16 8.73 17.09
C ASP A 117 51.63 7.51 17.92
N SER A 118 51.34 6.28 17.47
CA SER A 118 51.72 5.03 18.15
C SER A 118 52.86 4.27 17.46
N SER A 119 53.42 4.85 16.38
CA SER A 119 54.48 4.24 15.56
C SER A 119 55.85 4.93 15.68
N ASP A 120 55.99 5.92 16.58
CA ASP A 120 57.27 6.55 16.96
C ASP A 120 57.71 6.13 18.37
#